data_AF-A0A2G2VPQ9-F1
#
_entry.id   AF-A0A2G2VPQ9-F1
#
_cell.length_a   1.000
_cell.length_b   1.000
_cell.length_c   1.000
_cell.angle_alpha   90.00
_cell.angle_beta   90.00
_cell.angle_gamma   90.00
#
_symmetry.space_group_name_H-M   'P 1'
#
loop_
_entity.id
_entity.type
_entity.pdbx_description
1 polymer ?
#
loop_
_entity_poly.entity_id
_entity_poly.type
_entity_poly.pdbx_seq_one_letter_code
_entity_poly.pdbx_strand_id
1 'polypeptide(L)'
;MSSVSIDILYADDILDASVVSRVSTDILDADDILDASVVSSVSTDIFDADDILDASILSSVSTNILDADDILYASVVSSVLTNLLDADDILVASVVSSVSTNILDADDIPNDNIVSSVSIDILDADDILYASVVSSMSTDILDANDILDASLVSSVSIDI
;
A
#
# COMPACT_ATOMS: atom_id res chain seq x y z
N MET A 1 10.91 -3.07 23.97
CA MET A 1 10.32 -3.10 22.63
C MET A 1 11.12 -2.12 21.80
N SER A 2 11.72 -2.58 20.70
CA SER A 2 12.56 -1.73 19.85
C SER A 2 11.67 -0.96 18.87
N SER A 3 11.86 0.36 18.77
CA SER A 3 11.29 1.20 17.72
C SER A 3 12.43 1.83 16.96
N VAL A 4 12.30 1.91 15.64
CA VAL A 4 13.28 2.50 14.73
C VAL A 4 12.57 3.62 13.97
N SER A 5 13.25 4.76 13.86
CA SER A 5 12.81 5.92 13.07
C SER A 5 13.96 6.29 12.15
N ILE A 6 13.66 6.50 10.88
CA ILE A 6 14.65 6.79 9.85
C ILE A 6 14.11 7.95 9.02
N ASP A 7 14.92 8.98 8.83
CA ASP A 7 14.58 10.13 8.01
C ASP A 7 15.63 10.18 6.90
N ILE A 8 15.21 10.03 5.65
CA ILE A 8 16.07 10.02 4.47
C ILE A 8 15.75 11.26 3.64
N LEU A 9 16.76 12.11 3.43
CA LEU A 9 16.62 13.37 2.71
C LEU A 9 17.71 13.47 1.65
N TYR A 10 17.34 13.57 0.38
CA TYR A 10 18.25 13.84 -0.74
C TYR A 10 19.37 12.79 -0.94
N ALA A 11 19.19 11.55 -0.46
CA ALA A 11 20.20 10.53 -0.53
C ALA A 11 19.61 9.12 -0.52
N ASP A 12 19.85 8.38 -1.59
CA ASP A 12 19.49 6.98 -1.74
C ASP A 12 20.19 6.07 -0.72
N ASP A 13 19.44 5.12 -0.18
CA ASP A 13 19.83 4.16 0.85
C ASP A 13 19.16 2.79 0.64
N ILE A 14 19.72 1.78 1.31
CA ILE A 14 19.12 0.45 1.38
C ILE A 14 19.00 0.08 2.86
N LEU A 15 17.77 -0.18 3.28
CA LEU A 15 17.44 -0.47 4.67
C LEU A 15 16.96 -1.91 4.83
N ASP A 16 17.48 -2.60 5.84
CA ASP A 16 17.03 -3.93 6.27
C ASP A 16 16.59 -3.88 7.74
N ALA A 17 15.32 -4.18 7.97
CA ALA A 17 14.71 -4.32 9.27
C ALA A 17 14.27 -5.77 9.52
N SER A 18 15.01 -6.49 10.36
CA SER A 18 14.66 -7.87 10.69
C SER A 18 13.44 -7.98 11.65
N VAL A 19 13.66 -7.82 12.96
CA VAL A 19 12.59 -7.98 13.98
C VAL A 19 12.48 -6.73 14.81
N VAL A 20 11.48 -5.90 14.50
CA VAL A 20 11.27 -4.60 15.16
C VAL A 20 9.82 -4.48 15.60
N SER A 21 9.57 -3.78 16.72
CA SER A 21 8.19 -3.54 17.14
C SER A 21 7.52 -2.50 16.26
N ARG A 22 8.26 -1.46 15.88
CA ARG A 22 7.79 -0.34 15.06
C ARG A 22 8.92 0.18 14.18
N VAL A 23 8.62 0.41 12.92
CA VAL A 23 9.47 1.17 11.99
C VAL A 23 8.66 2.37 11.53
N SER A 24 9.29 3.54 11.51
CA SER A 24 8.80 4.76 10.88
C SER A 24 9.88 5.22 9.92
N THR A 25 9.52 5.49 8.68
CA THR A 25 10.44 6.04 7.69
C THR A 25 9.79 7.23 7.02
N ASP A 26 10.51 8.35 6.98
CA ASP A 26 10.11 9.54 6.23
C ASP A 26 11.15 9.75 5.13
N ILE A 27 10.74 9.72 3.86
CA ILE A 27 11.60 9.81 2.67
C ILE A 27 11.22 11.07 1.89
N LEU A 28 12.23 11.84 1.50
CA LEU A 28 12.07 13.08 0.73
C LEU A 28 13.16 13.19 -0.33
N ASP A 29 12.75 13.31 -1.60
CA ASP A 29 13.65 13.53 -2.74
C ASP A 29 14.78 12.47 -2.81
N ALA A 30 14.48 11.20 -2.56
CA ALA A 30 15.45 10.09 -2.50
C ALA A 30 14.83 8.77 -2.95
N ASP A 31 15.59 7.94 -3.68
CA ASP A 31 15.10 6.65 -4.17
C ASP A 31 15.73 5.51 -3.34
N ASP A 32 14.90 4.79 -2.59
CA ASP A 32 15.29 3.84 -1.56
C ASP A 32 14.75 2.42 -1.78
N ILE A 33 15.42 1.46 -1.13
CA ILE A 33 14.92 0.09 -1.01
C ILE A 33 14.81 -0.29 0.46
N LEU A 34 13.60 -0.64 0.89
CA LEU A 34 13.29 -1.05 2.25
C LEU A 34 12.86 -2.52 2.29
N ASP A 35 13.64 -3.36 2.97
CA ASP A 35 13.28 -4.76 3.26
C ASP A 35 12.93 -4.91 4.76
N ALA A 36 11.72 -5.37 5.04
CA ALA A 36 11.22 -5.60 6.39
C ALA A 36 10.70 -7.03 6.59
N SER A 37 11.34 -7.80 7.47
CA SER A 37 10.96 -9.22 7.64
C SER A 37 9.78 -9.43 8.58
N VAL A 38 9.87 -9.00 9.86
CA VAL A 38 8.82 -9.19 10.86
C VAL A 38 8.70 -7.93 11.70
N VAL A 39 7.68 -7.13 11.39
CA VAL A 39 7.44 -5.87 12.09
C VAL A 39 6.00 -5.80 12.55
N SER A 40 5.78 -5.39 13.81
CA SER A 40 4.39 -5.25 14.27
C SER A 40 3.70 -4.05 13.62
N SER A 41 4.40 -2.94 13.42
CA SER A 41 3.85 -1.76 12.74
C SER A 41 4.90 -1.10 11.86
N VAL A 42 4.55 -0.80 10.63
CA VAL A 42 5.32 0.06 9.71
C VAL A 42 4.48 1.30 9.40
N SER A 43 5.15 2.45 9.37
CA SER A 43 4.62 3.71 8.85
C SER A 43 5.66 4.26 7.90
N THR A 44 5.27 4.58 6.68
CA THR A 44 6.16 5.19 5.70
C THR A 44 5.46 6.40 5.10
N ASP A 45 6.14 7.53 5.08
CA ASP A 45 5.71 8.74 4.37
C ASP A 45 6.77 9.03 3.29
N ILE A 46 6.35 9.09 2.02
CA ILE A 46 7.20 9.27 0.83
C ILE A 46 6.73 10.53 0.09
N PHE A 47 7.67 11.37 -0.33
CA PHE A 47 7.39 12.60 -1.07
C PHE A 47 8.47 12.87 -2.14
N ASP A 48 8.04 13.06 -3.38
CA ASP A 48 8.93 13.32 -4.53
C ASP A 48 10.05 12.26 -4.66
N ALA A 49 9.72 10.96 -4.54
CA ALA A 49 10.67 9.86 -4.40
C ALA A 49 10.13 8.55 -5.00
N ASP A 50 11.00 7.74 -5.64
CA ASP A 50 10.59 6.46 -6.23
C ASP A 50 11.24 5.27 -5.49
N ASP A 51 10.46 4.59 -4.65
CA ASP A 51 10.89 3.60 -3.68
C ASP A 51 10.38 2.18 -3.96
N ILE A 52 11.13 1.20 -3.42
CA ILE A 52 10.69 -0.19 -3.37
C ILE A 52 10.62 -0.65 -1.91
N LEU A 53 9.43 -1.03 -1.47
CA LEU A 53 9.18 -1.56 -0.14
C LEU A 53 8.80 -3.04 -0.23
N ASP A 54 9.63 -3.93 0.32
CA ASP A 54 9.33 -5.36 0.46
C ASP A 54 9.13 -5.72 1.94
N ALA A 55 7.97 -6.28 2.26
CA ALA A 55 7.68 -6.76 3.58
C ALA A 55 7.11 -8.18 3.63
N SER A 56 7.64 -8.97 4.57
CA SER A 56 7.20 -10.36 4.74
C SER A 56 6.00 -10.50 5.67
N ILE A 57 6.12 -10.14 6.96
CA ILE A 57 5.06 -10.35 7.96
C ILE A 57 4.83 -9.09 8.77
N LEU A 58 3.67 -8.46 8.58
CA LEU A 58 3.28 -7.23 9.24
C LEU A 58 1.96 -7.34 9.98
N SER A 59 1.85 -6.76 11.17
CA SER A 59 0.52 -6.62 11.80
C SER A 59 -0.21 -5.40 11.25
N SER A 60 0.46 -4.28 11.07
CA SER A 60 -0.14 -3.09 10.47
C SER A 60 0.84 -2.32 9.60
N VAL A 61 0.34 -1.86 8.47
CA VAL A 61 1.06 -0.99 7.53
C VAL A 61 0.24 0.26 7.31
N SER A 62 0.92 1.40 7.32
CA SER A 62 0.40 2.67 6.86
C SER A 62 1.43 3.25 5.91
N THR A 63 1.02 3.57 4.69
CA THR A 63 1.88 4.24 3.72
C THR A 63 1.15 5.47 3.20
N ASN A 64 1.83 6.61 3.16
CA ASN A 64 1.36 7.80 2.46
C ASN A 64 2.40 8.17 1.41
N ILE A 65 1.95 8.32 0.17
CA ILE A 65 2.80 8.60 -0.98
C ILE A 65 2.22 9.83 -1.68
N LEU A 66 3.08 10.75 -2.07
CA LEU A 66 2.72 12.00 -2.72
C LEU A 66 3.76 12.37 -3.78
N ASP A 67 3.30 12.61 -5.00
CA ASP A 67 4.14 13.00 -6.14
C ASP A 67 5.28 11.97 -6.39
N ALA A 68 4.97 10.68 -6.38
CA ALA A 68 5.94 9.58 -6.30
C ALA A 68 5.44 8.30 -7.01
N ASP A 69 6.35 7.49 -7.56
CA ASP A 69 6.02 6.22 -8.24
C ASP A 69 6.69 5.01 -7.56
N ASP A 70 5.96 4.36 -6.66
CA ASP A 70 6.45 3.32 -5.75
C ASP A 70 5.97 1.90 -6.07
N ILE A 71 6.74 0.93 -5.57
CA ILE A 71 6.35 -0.47 -5.60
C ILE A 71 6.37 -1.08 -4.19
N LEU A 72 5.20 -1.51 -3.74
CA LEU A 72 5.01 -2.10 -2.42
C LEU A 72 4.66 -3.59 -2.53
N TYR A 73 5.51 -4.44 -1.97
CA TYR A 73 5.28 -5.88 -1.81
C TYR A 73 5.01 -6.22 -0.36
N ALA A 74 3.91 -6.94 -0.11
CA ALA A 74 3.58 -7.44 1.21
C ALA A 74 3.09 -8.90 1.19
N SER A 75 3.73 -9.80 1.93
CA SER A 75 3.31 -11.21 1.93
C SER A 75 2.13 -11.49 2.85
N VAL A 76 2.26 -11.20 4.15
CA VAL A 76 1.19 -11.46 5.13
C VAL A 76 0.99 -10.24 6.00
N VAL A 77 -0.20 -9.64 5.90
CA VAL A 77 -0.52 -8.42 6.64
C VAL A 77 -1.87 -8.54 7.36
N SER A 78 -1.96 -8.10 8.61
CA SER A 78 -3.28 -8.03 9.25
C SER A 78 -4.07 -6.82 8.72
N SER A 79 -3.46 -5.65 8.67
CA SER A 79 -4.10 -4.44 8.14
C SER A 79 -3.16 -3.62 7.28
N VAL A 80 -3.63 -3.20 6.11
CA VAL A 80 -2.97 -2.23 5.23
C VAL A 80 -3.84 -0.98 5.13
N LEU A 81 -3.20 0.17 5.24
CA LEU A 81 -3.75 1.48 4.89
C LEU A 81 -2.76 2.14 3.92
N THR A 82 -3.24 2.55 2.76
CA THR A 82 -2.44 3.29 1.79
C THR A 82 -3.21 4.54 1.35
N ASN A 83 -2.54 5.69 1.31
CA ASN A 83 -3.08 6.92 0.74
C ASN A 83 -2.12 7.42 -0.33
N LEU A 84 -2.63 7.58 -1.54
CA LEU A 84 -1.90 7.93 -2.76
C LEU A 84 -2.46 9.24 -3.30
N LEU A 85 -1.59 10.19 -3.62
CA LEU A 85 -1.95 11.48 -4.18
C LEU A 85 -0.95 11.87 -5.26
N ASP A 86 -1.43 12.11 -6.48
CA ASP A 86 -0.58 12.46 -7.62
C ASP A 86 0.58 11.44 -7.81
N ALA A 87 0.29 10.14 -7.67
CA ALA A 87 1.26 9.04 -7.58
C ALA A 87 0.83 7.85 -8.45
N ASP A 88 1.75 7.17 -9.14
CA ASP A 88 1.43 5.98 -9.96
C ASP A 88 2.11 4.71 -9.40
N ASP A 89 1.41 4.00 -8.50
CA ASP A 89 1.98 2.93 -7.70
C ASP A 89 1.52 1.51 -8.07
N ILE A 90 2.36 0.56 -7.67
CA ILE A 90 2.04 -0.87 -7.70
C ILE A 90 2.02 -1.43 -6.29
N LEU A 91 0.83 -1.78 -5.80
CA LEU A 91 0.64 -2.45 -4.52
C LEU A 91 0.38 -3.95 -4.73
N VAL A 92 1.19 -4.82 -4.15
CA VAL A 92 1.00 -6.27 -4.26
C VAL A 92 0.95 -6.91 -2.87
N ALA A 93 -0.20 -7.47 -2.49
CA ALA A 93 -0.33 -8.23 -1.26
C ALA A 93 -0.85 -9.66 -1.44
N SER A 94 -0.25 -10.62 -0.72
CA SER A 94 -0.66 -12.03 -0.85
C SER A 94 -1.80 -12.41 0.09
N VAL A 95 -1.67 -12.18 1.39
CA VAL A 95 -2.69 -12.52 2.38
C VAL A 95 -2.91 -11.35 3.31
N VAL A 96 -4.09 -10.74 3.23
CA VAL A 96 -4.44 -9.58 4.04
C VAL A 96 -5.75 -9.80 4.79
N SER A 97 -5.86 -9.36 6.03
CA SER A 97 -7.18 -9.38 6.70
C SER A 97 -8.00 -8.17 6.28
N SER A 98 -7.45 -6.97 6.36
CA SER A 98 -8.11 -5.74 5.92
C SER A 98 -7.20 -4.85 5.07
N VAL A 99 -7.73 -4.37 3.94
CA VAL A 99 -7.09 -3.38 3.06
C VAL A 99 -7.99 -2.16 3.00
N SER A 100 -7.37 -0.98 3.14
CA SER A 100 -7.99 0.31 2.90
C SER A 100 -7.05 1.12 2.01
N THR A 101 -7.52 1.53 0.84
CA THR A 101 -6.75 2.36 -0.09
C THR A 101 -7.55 3.60 -0.44
N ASN A 102 -6.89 4.76 -0.41
CA ASN A 102 -7.45 6.01 -0.91
C ASN A 102 -6.52 6.53 -2.01
N ILE A 103 -7.09 6.83 -3.18
CA ILE A 103 -6.37 7.22 -4.39
C ILE A 103 -6.99 8.52 -4.89
N LEU A 104 -6.15 9.54 -5.12
CA LEU A 104 -6.56 10.84 -5.63
C LEU A 104 -5.59 11.30 -6.72
N ASP A 105 -6.13 11.59 -7.92
CA ASP A 105 -5.36 12.10 -9.07
C ASP A 105 -4.16 11.19 -9.44
N ALA A 106 -4.35 9.86 -9.39
CA ALA A 106 -3.30 8.82 -9.41
C ALA A 106 -3.72 7.61 -10.26
N ASP A 107 -2.81 6.92 -10.94
CA ASP A 107 -3.11 5.72 -11.75
C ASP A 107 -2.40 4.46 -11.22
N ASP A 108 -3.10 3.67 -10.40
CA ASP A 108 -2.54 2.59 -9.59
C ASP A 108 -2.94 1.17 -10.01
N ILE A 109 -2.11 0.20 -9.63
CA ILE A 109 -2.36 -1.23 -9.85
C ILE A 109 -2.26 -2.02 -8.53
N PRO A 110 -3.28 -1.95 -7.65
CA PRO A 110 -3.37 -2.82 -6.49
C PRO A 110 -3.75 -4.25 -6.87
N ASN A 111 -2.98 -5.22 -6.38
CA ASN A 111 -3.14 -6.65 -6.64
C ASN A 111 -3.07 -7.46 -5.35
N ASP A 112 -4.24 -7.90 -4.89
CA ASP A 112 -4.39 -8.69 -3.69
C ASP A 112 -4.88 -10.12 -3.98
N ASN A 113 -4.24 -11.13 -3.38
CA ASN A 113 -4.67 -12.51 -3.64
C ASN A 113 -5.79 -12.97 -2.69
N ILE A 114 -5.60 -12.88 -1.38
CA ILE A 114 -6.59 -13.33 -0.39
C ILE A 114 -6.83 -12.22 0.62
N VAL A 115 -8.04 -11.65 0.61
CA VAL A 115 -8.41 -10.56 1.52
C VAL A 115 -9.72 -10.85 2.25
N SER A 116 -9.80 -10.56 3.54
CA SER A 116 -11.10 -10.66 4.24
C SER A 116 -11.98 -9.45 3.91
N SER A 117 -11.45 -8.24 4.06
CA SER A 117 -12.17 -7.00 3.75
C SER A 117 -11.34 -6.01 2.94
N VAL A 118 -11.90 -5.50 1.84
CA VAL A 118 -11.31 -4.47 1.00
C VAL A 118 -12.22 -3.24 1.02
N SER A 119 -11.64 -2.06 1.23
CA SER A 119 -12.28 -0.75 1.08
C SER A 119 -11.38 0.11 0.20
N ILE A 120 -11.90 0.60 -0.91
CA ILE A 120 -11.13 1.44 -1.82
C ILE A 120 -11.96 2.68 -2.15
N ASP A 121 -11.33 3.85 -2.14
CA ASP A 121 -11.91 5.16 -2.41
C ASP A 121 -11.03 5.83 -3.47
N ILE A 122 -11.60 6.12 -4.64
CA ILE A 122 -10.87 6.58 -5.84
C ILE A 122 -11.53 7.88 -6.33
N LEU A 123 -10.72 8.92 -6.55
CA LEU A 123 -11.17 10.19 -7.09
C LEU A 123 -10.22 10.67 -8.20
N ASP A 124 -10.79 10.98 -9.37
CA ASP A 124 -10.08 11.57 -10.51
C ASP A 124 -8.86 10.74 -11.00
N ALA A 125 -9.02 9.40 -11.05
CA ALA A 125 -7.95 8.41 -11.27
C ALA A 125 -8.34 7.35 -12.34
N ASP A 126 -7.40 6.62 -12.92
CA ASP A 126 -7.67 5.51 -13.86
C ASP A 126 -6.96 4.19 -13.42
N ASP A 127 -7.53 3.52 -12.43
CA ASP A 127 -6.90 2.39 -11.73
C ASP A 127 -7.22 0.99 -12.28
N ILE A 128 -6.38 0.00 -11.94
CA ILE A 128 -6.64 -1.41 -12.19
C ILE A 128 -6.50 -2.24 -10.90
N LEU A 129 -7.65 -2.63 -10.35
CA LEU A 129 -7.74 -3.39 -9.11
C LEU A 129 -7.92 -4.89 -9.39
N TYR A 130 -6.96 -5.71 -8.94
CA TYR A 130 -7.04 -7.17 -8.99
C TYR A 130 -7.23 -7.77 -7.60
N ALA A 131 -8.28 -8.57 -7.40
CA ALA A 131 -8.52 -9.28 -6.15
C ALA A 131 -8.99 -10.73 -6.33
N SER A 132 -8.21 -11.73 -5.93
CA SER A 132 -8.57 -13.14 -6.22
C SER A 132 -9.68 -13.68 -5.31
N VAL A 133 -9.51 -13.63 -3.99
CA VAL A 133 -10.48 -14.13 -3.00
C VAL A 133 -10.77 -13.05 -1.97
N VAL A 134 -12.01 -12.54 -1.97
CA VAL A 134 -12.44 -11.46 -1.07
C VAL A 134 -13.72 -11.84 -0.31
N SER A 135 -13.75 -11.67 1.01
CA SER A 135 -15.00 -11.90 1.76
C SER A 135 -15.96 -10.72 1.65
N SER A 136 -15.45 -9.49 1.77
CA SER A 136 -16.23 -8.27 1.56
C SER A 136 -15.42 -7.21 0.83
N MET A 137 -16.02 -6.60 -0.18
CA MET A 137 -15.42 -5.49 -0.95
C MET A 137 -16.37 -4.30 -0.97
N SER A 138 -15.82 -3.12 -0.71
CA SER A 138 -16.48 -1.83 -0.93
C SER A 138 -15.57 -0.96 -1.77
N THR A 139 -16.12 -0.37 -2.83
CA THR A 139 -15.41 0.59 -3.65
C THR A 139 -16.28 1.81 -3.86
N ASP A 140 -15.72 3.00 -3.67
CA ASP A 140 -16.33 4.30 -4.02
C ASP A 140 -15.43 4.93 -5.08
N ILE A 141 -16.02 5.36 -6.20
CA ILE A 141 -15.30 5.82 -7.39
C ILE A 141 -15.96 7.11 -7.86
N LEU A 142 -15.19 8.18 -8.05
CA LEU A 142 -15.71 9.43 -8.59
C LEU A 142 -14.78 9.96 -9.69
N ASP A 143 -15.38 10.29 -10.84
CA ASP A 143 -14.69 10.92 -11.99
C ASP A 143 -13.49 10.12 -12.55
N ALA A 144 -13.56 8.79 -12.48
CA ALA A 144 -12.49 7.83 -12.81
C ALA A 144 -12.89 6.78 -13.88
N ASN A 145 -11.91 6.12 -14.53
CA ASN A 145 -12.14 5.02 -15.49
C ASN A 145 -11.52 3.67 -15.07
N ASP A 146 -11.90 3.18 -13.90
CA ASP A 146 -11.24 2.02 -13.30
C ASP A 146 -11.68 0.65 -13.87
N ILE A 147 -10.77 -0.30 -13.73
CA ILE A 147 -11.02 -1.72 -13.96
C ILE A 147 -10.98 -2.47 -12.62
N LEU A 148 -12.11 -3.09 -12.26
CA LEU A 148 -12.20 -3.98 -11.11
C LEU A 148 -12.29 -5.44 -11.57
N ASP A 149 -11.27 -6.26 -11.29
CA ASP A 149 -11.29 -7.71 -11.53
C ASP A 149 -11.17 -8.48 -10.21
N ALA A 150 -12.30 -9.07 -9.79
CA ALA A 150 -12.34 -9.92 -8.62
C ALA A 150 -12.92 -11.31 -8.91
N SER A 151 -12.19 -12.37 -8.56
CA SER A 151 -12.56 -13.73 -8.96
C SER A 151 -13.62 -14.37 -8.06
N LEU A 152 -13.45 -14.26 -6.74
CA LEU A 152 -14.33 -14.87 -5.74
C LEU A 152 -14.65 -13.87 -4.65
N VAL A 153 -15.78 -13.19 -4.77
CA VAL A 153 -16.25 -12.20 -3.80
C VAL A 153 -17.53 -12.68 -3.12
N SER A 154 -17.53 -12.76 -1.77
CA SER A 154 -18.73 -13.18 -1.03
C SER A 154 -19.76 -12.04 -0.87
N SER A 155 -19.30 -10.79 -0.78
CA SER A 155 -20.14 -9.60 -0.73
C SER A 155 -19.44 -8.40 -1.37
N VAL A 156 -20.14 -7.65 -2.21
CA VAL A 156 -19.60 -6.51 -2.96
C VAL A 156 -20.56 -5.32 -2.91
N SER A 157 -20.02 -4.12 -2.71
CA SER A 157 -20.69 -2.84 -2.87
C SER A 157 -19.80 -1.93 -3.72
N ILE A 158 -20.36 -1.32 -4.75
CA ILE A 158 -19.65 -0.38 -5.63
C ILE A 158 -20.54 0.84 -5.79
N ASP A 159 -20.01 2.02 -5.48
CA ASP A 159 -20.62 3.33 -5.75
C ASP A 159 -19.76 4.04 -6.83
N ILE A 160 -20.42 4.67 -7.82
CA ILE A 160 -19.82 5.33 -8.99
C ILE A 160 -20.65 6.57 -9.34
#